data_AF-A0A7H5EXZ9-F1
#
_entry.id   AF-A0A7H5EXZ9-F1
#
_cell.length_a   1.000
_cell.length_b   1.000
_cell.length_c   1.000
_cell.angle_alpha   90.00
_cell.angle_beta   90.00
_cell.angle_gamma   90.00
#
_symmetry.space_group_name_H-M   'P 1'
#
loop_
_entity.id
_entity.type
_entity.pdbx_description
1 polymer ?
#
loop_
_entity_poly.entity_id
_entity_poly.type
_entity_poly.pdbx_seq_one_letter_code
_entity_poly.pdbx_strand_id
1 'polypeptide(L)'
;MEEGSEQNKQRPKRRISPDDYALFTFLKNNRDEDSVNLVFNHYLNSLEAHFRGQGIAEEDIDHAAIQTFARFKSSLELGGVRWPIKDPLWSIFLAFGRMGFPDYDWSVPHTNTINYLSKICLIDLGAEKRDAALNAITTAFREPARTDFSYTNYASVIEFEDLYQETMIELVKKFPRKENKHSARFYQYFKTIFFNKAADAWNSDQRSPESPIAELNQNGNFEKELKETEEICHNTEATLDNMVELYRLHELFGVEDSVRSVRKMLKSLEPRCRAIITLYYLEGASYKQLAEVLDMDLLSVGTTKARCMKSLRQAFQQIKK
;
A
#
# COMPACT_ATOMS: atom_id res chain seq x y z
N MET A 1 -7.17 21.75 45.50
CA MET A 1 -8.09 21.22 44.48
C MET A 1 -7.61 21.79 43.16
N GLU A 2 -6.70 21.09 42.49
CA GLU A 2 -6.28 21.42 41.13
C GLU A 2 -7.02 20.46 40.20
N GLU A 3 -8.02 20.99 39.50
CA GLU A 3 -8.74 20.28 38.44
C GLU A 3 -7.82 20.18 37.23
N GLY A 4 -7.23 18.99 37.03
CA GLY A 4 -6.46 18.67 35.84
C GLY A 4 -7.38 18.55 34.64
N SER A 5 -7.37 19.55 33.75
CA SER A 5 -8.04 19.47 32.45
C SER A 5 -7.33 18.44 31.57
N GLU A 6 -7.84 17.22 31.52
CA GLU A 6 -7.46 16.21 30.54
C GLU A 6 -7.83 16.73 29.14
N GLN A 7 -6.83 17.29 28.45
CA GLN A 7 -6.95 17.63 27.04
C GLN A 7 -7.15 16.33 26.26
N ASN A 8 -8.40 16.08 25.91
CA ASN A 8 -8.86 14.96 25.09
C ASN A 8 -8.19 15.07 23.71
N LYS A 9 -7.02 14.43 23.54
CA LYS A 9 -6.31 14.32 22.26
C LYS A 9 -7.24 13.61 21.28
N GLN A 10 -7.94 14.39 20.45
CA GLN A 10 -8.76 13.84 19.37
C GLN A 10 -7.88 12.93 18.52
N ARG A 11 -8.16 11.63 18.54
CA ARG A 11 -7.49 10.67 17.68
C ARG A 11 -7.69 11.12 16.23
N PRO A 12 -6.62 11.16 15.40
CA PRO A 12 -6.74 11.56 14.00
C PRO A 12 -7.81 10.69 13.31
N LYS A 13 -8.71 11.33 12.58
CA LYS A 13 -9.79 10.65 11.85
C LYS A 13 -9.15 9.63 10.90
N ARG A 14 -9.46 8.34 11.07
CA ARG A 14 -9.02 7.29 10.13
C ARG A 14 -9.57 7.61 8.74
N ARG A 15 -8.68 7.70 7.75
CA ARG A 15 -9.06 7.80 6.33
C ARG A 15 -9.37 6.40 5.82
N ILE A 16 -10.40 6.27 4.98
CA ILE A 16 -10.68 5.04 4.23
C ILE A 16 -9.43 4.64 3.42
N SER A 17 -9.15 3.34 3.32
CA SER A 17 -8.02 2.90 2.50
C SER A 17 -8.34 3.16 1.01
N PRO A 18 -7.33 3.46 0.17
CA PRO A 18 -7.59 3.66 -1.26
C PRO A 18 -8.19 2.41 -1.92
N ASP A 19 -7.84 1.21 -1.46
CA ASP A 19 -8.42 -0.05 -1.93
C ASP A 19 -9.93 -0.13 -1.63
N ASP A 20 -10.34 0.20 -0.40
CA ASP A 20 -11.76 0.23 -0.04
C ASP A 20 -12.52 1.28 -0.84
N TYR A 21 -11.89 2.43 -1.08
CA TYR A 21 -12.48 3.49 -1.89
C TYR A 21 -12.62 3.08 -3.37
N ALA A 22 -11.64 2.35 -3.91
CA ALA A 22 -11.71 1.77 -5.24
C ALA A 22 -12.85 0.75 -5.35
N LEU A 23 -12.95 -0.19 -4.41
CA LEU A 23 -14.04 -1.17 -4.41
C LEU A 23 -15.42 -0.50 -4.26
N PHE A 24 -15.52 0.51 -3.42
CA PHE A 24 -16.76 1.29 -3.29
C PHE A 24 -17.13 2.00 -4.59
N THR A 25 -16.15 2.66 -5.23
CA THR A 25 -16.34 3.36 -6.50
C THR A 25 -16.79 2.38 -7.59
N PHE A 26 -16.21 1.17 -7.61
CA PHE A 26 -16.62 0.10 -8.50
C PHE A 26 -18.09 -0.29 -8.27
N LEU A 27 -18.48 -0.64 -7.04
CA LEU A 27 -19.84 -1.06 -6.68
C LEU A 27 -20.88 0.04 -6.93
N LYS A 28 -20.51 1.30 -6.70
CA LYS A 28 -21.39 2.44 -6.95
C LYS A 28 -21.76 2.56 -8.43
N ASN A 29 -20.78 2.32 -9.31
CA ASN A 29 -20.90 2.51 -10.76
C ASN A 29 -21.33 1.24 -11.50
N ASN A 30 -21.17 0.05 -10.90
CA ASN A 30 -21.46 -1.25 -11.50
C ASN A 30 -22.40 -2.04 -10.58
N ARG A 31 -23.68 -1.69 -10.63
CA ARG A 31 -24.74 -2.28 -9.78
C ARG A 31 -25.38 -3.54 -10.39
N ASP A 32 -24.80 -4.07 -11.46
CA ASP A 32 -25.30 -5.29 -12.07
C ASP A 32 -25.12 -6.49 -11.13
N GLU A 33 -25.97 -7.50 -11.31
CA GLU A 33 -26.06 -8.64 -10.40
C GLU A 33 -24.74 -9.42 -10.32
N ASP A 34 -24.03 -9.61 -11.44
CA ASP A 34 -22.78 -10.37 -11.48
C ASP A 34 -21.66 -9.68 -10.69
N SER A 35 -21.49 -8.36 -10.87
CA SER A 35 -20.50 -7.54 -10.15
C SER A 35 -20.68 -7.65 -8.63
N VAL A 36 -21.94 -7.54 -8.22
CA VAL A 36 -22.35 -7.53 -6.82
C VAL A 36 -22.19 -8.94 -6.23
N ASN A 37 -22.57 -9.99 -6.96
CA ASN A 37 -22.42 -11.38 -6.56
C ASN A 37 -20.96 -11.80 -6.42
N LEU A 38 -20.06 -11.31 -7.28
CA LEU A 38 -18.63 -11.60 -7.13
C LEU A 38 -18.08 -11.08 -5.81
N VAL A 39 -18.40 -9.82 -5.47
CA VAL A 39 -18.00 -9.25 -4.18
C VAL A 39 -18.68 -10.01 -3.04
N PHE A 40 -19.97 -10.33 -3.15
CA PHE A 40 -20.68 -11.12 -2.15
C PHE A 40 -19.98 -12.46 -1.86
N ASN A 41 -19.60 -13.21 -2.90
CA ASN A 41 -18.97 -14.51 -2.74
C ASN A 41 -17.65 -14.41 -1.96
N HIS A 42 -16.87 -13.35 -2.13
CA HIS A 42 -15.67 -13.13 -1.31
C HIS A 42 -16.00 -12.87 0.17
N TYR A 43 -17.05 -12.10 0.42
CA TYR A 43 -17.51 -11.81 1.78
C TYR A 43 -18.05 -13.07 2.44
N LEU A 44 -18.85 -13.86 1.73
CA LEU A 44 -19.41 -15.13 2.18
C LEU A 44 -18.31 -16.14 2.54
N ASN A 45 -17.38 -16.42 1.63
CA ASN A 45 -16.24 -17.30 1.88
C ASN A 45 -15.42 -16.87 3.12
N SER A 46 -15.32 -15.56 3.36
CA SER A 46 -14.61 -15.02 4.53
C SER A 46 -15.41 -15.22 5.83
N LEU A 47 -16.74 -15.11 5.78
CA LEU A 47 -17.64 -15.37 6.91
C LEU A 47 -17.72 -16.86 7.24
N GLU A 48 -17.87 -17.73 6.25
CA GLU A 48 -17.91 -19.19 6.42
C GLU A 48 -16.68 -19.69 7.18
N ALA A 49 -15.48 -19.25 6.77
CA ALA A 49 -14.24 -19.63 7.44
C ALA A 49 -14.22 -19.21 8.92
N HIS A 50 -14.81 -18.06 9.24
CA HIS A 50 -14.89 -17.54 10.62
C HIS A 50 -15.93 -18.29 11.46
N PHE A 51 -17.16 -18.37 10.97
CA PHE A 51 -18.27 -18.98 11.71
C PHE A 51 -18.14 -20.51 11.84
N ARG A 52 -17.50 -21.19 10.88
CA ARG A 52 -17.13 -22.61 11.03
C ARG A 52 -16.24 -22.83 12.25
N GLY A 53 -15.37 -21.86 12.59
CA GLY A 53 -14.57 -21.88 13.82
C GLY A 53 -15.39 -21.73 15.11
N GLN A 54 -16.61 -21.20 15.03
CA GLN A 54 -17.54 -21.04 16.16
C GLN A 54 -18.52 -22.21 16.31
N GLY A 55 -18.51 -23.18 15.39
CA GLY A 55 -19.44 -24.32 15.42
C GLY A 55 -20.86 -23.99 14.97
N ILE A 56 -21.07 -22.88 14.26
CA ILE A 56 -22.36 -22.52 13.66
C ILE A 56 -22.59 -23.40 12.41
N ALA A 57 -23.84 -23.84 12.20
CA ALA A 57 -24.20 -24.64 11.04
C ALA A 57 -24.06 -23.84 9.72
N GLU A 58 -23.67 -24.52 8.64
CA GLU A 58 -23.43 -23.89 7.33
C GLU A 58 -24.67 -23.19 6.79
N GLU A 59 -25.84 -23.81 6.93
CA GLU A 59 -27.14 -23.27 6.50
C GLU A 59 -27.49 -21.94 7.20
N ASP A 60 -27.16 -21.84 8.49
CA ASP A 60 -27.37 -20.64 9.30
C ASP A 60 -26.41 -19.51 8.89
N ILE A 61 -25.17 -19.86 8.54
CA ILE A 61 -24.16 -18.91 8.03
C ILE A 61 -24.61 -18.33 6.69
N ASP A 62 -25.02 -19.18 5.76
CA ASP A 62 -25.50 -18.77 4.44
C ASP A 62 -26.69 -17.83 4.55
N HIS A 63 -27.69 -18.22 5.37
CA HIS A 63 -28.85 -17.40 5.62
C HIS A 63 -28.46 -16.02 6.17
N ALA A 64 -27.60 -15.99 7.19
CA ALA A 64 -27.15 -14.75 7.82
C ALA A 64 -26.36 -13.86 6.85
N ALA A 65 -25.44 -14.44 6.06
CA ALA A 65 -24.63 -13.74 5.09
C ALA A 65 -25.46 -13.15 3.95
N ILE A 66 -26.38 -13.93 3.37
CA ILE A 66 -27.27 -13.48 2.29
C ILE A 66 -28.12 -12.29 2.75
N GLN A 67 -28.75 -12.40 3.93
CA GLN A 67 -29.59 -11.33 4.48
C GLN A 67 -28.78 -10.08 4.82
N THR A 68 -27.57 -10.25 5.37
CA THR A 68 -26.65 -9.15 5.66
C THR A 68 -26.25 -8.42 4.38
N PHE A 69 -25.92 -9.18 3.35
CA PHE A 69 -25.53 -8.62 2.07
C PHE A 69 -26.68 -7.93 1.35
N ALA A 70 -27.89 -8.50 1.36
CA ALA A 70 -29.07 -7.87 0.78
C ALA A 70 -29.35 -6.49 1.41
N ARG A 71 -29.20 -6.37 2.74
CA ARG A 71 -29.33 -5.10 3.46
C ARG A 71 -28.21 -4.12 3.12
N PHE A 72 -26.97 -4.60 3.06
CA PHE A 72 -25.82 -3.80 2.66
C PHE A 72 -25.98 -3.26 1.24
N LYS A 73 -26.32 -4.12 0.27
CA LYS A 73 -26.62 -3.77 -1.12
C LYS A 73 -27.72 -2.71 -1.20
N SER A 74 -28.85 -2.94 -0.54
CA SER A 74 -29.97 -1.99 -0.50
C SER A 74 -29.54 -0.64 0.07
N SER A 75 -28.70 -0.64 1.11
CA SER A 75 -28.15 0.58 1.70
C SER A 75 -27.22 1.33 0.75
N LEU A 76 -26.37 0.62 -0.01
CA LEU A 76 -25.54 1.24 -1.06
C LEU A 76 -26.41 1.87 -2.16
N GLU A 77 -27.45 1.16 -2.59
CA GLU A 77 -28.35 1.62 -3.66
C GLU A 77 -29.13 2.88 -3.29
N LEU A 78 -29.63 2.93 -2.05
CA LEU A 78 -30.40 4.04 -1.49
C LEU A 78 -29.52 5.19 -0.96
N GLY A 79 -28.19 5.08 -1.06
CA GLY A 79 -27.27 6.10 -0.53
C GLY A 79 -27.25 6.19 0.99
N GLY A 80 -27.64 5.11 1.69
CA GLY A 80 -27.55 4.99 3.15
C GLY A 80 -26.11 5.04 3.65
N VAL A 81 -25.15 4.58 2.84
CA VAL A 81 -23.72 4.77 3.08
C VAL A 81 -23.29 6.14 2.54
N ARG A 82 -23.30 7.15 3.41
CA ARG A 82 -22.99 8.55 3.05
C ARG A 82 -21.49 8.83 2.99
N TRP A 83 -21.09 9.67 2.05
CA TRP A 83 -19.71 10.17 1.92
C TRP A 83 -19.45 11.35 2.87
N PRO A 84 -18.25 11.47 3.47
CA PRO A 84 -17.12 10.54 3.43
C PRO A 84 -17.32 9.30 4.31
N ILE A 85 -17.02 8.13 3.74
CA ILE A 85 -17.00 6.88 4.49
C ILE A 85 -15.77 6.88 5.41
N LYS A 86 -16.00 6.66 6.71
CA LYS A 86 -14.92 6.65 7.72
C LYS A 86 -14.36 5.26 8.00
N ASP A 87 -15.18 4.23 7.79
CA ASP A 87 -14.88 2.86 8.14
C ASP A 87 -14.63 2.00 6.87
N PRO A 88 -13.78 0.97 6.94
CA PRO A 88 -13.62 0.04 5.83
C PRO A 88 -14.95 -0.57 5.39
N LEU A 89 -15.12 -0.86 4.10
CA LEU A 89 -16.36 -1.44 3.56
C LEU A 89 -16.75 -2.73 4.29
N TRP A 90 -15.76 -3.56 4.61
CA TRP A 90 -15.97 -4.75 5.42
C TRP A 90 -16.57 -4.46 6.80
N SER A 91 -16.08 -3.41 7.49
CA SER A 91 -16.61 -3.02 8.80
C SER A 91 -18.05 -2.54 8.72
N ILE A 92 -18.42 -1.84 7.65
CA ILE A 92 -19.80 -1.41 7.39
C ILE A 92 -20.68 -2.63 7.14
N PHE A 93 -20.22 -3.56 6.30
CA PHE A 93 -20.92 -4.82 6.05
C PHE A 93 -21.15 -5.62 7.34
N LEU A 94 -20.13 -5.78 8.19
CA LEU A 94 -20.27 -6.45 9.49
C LEU A 94 -21.27 -5.74 10.42
N ALA A 95 -21.40 -4.42 10.33
CA ALA A 95 -22.39 -3.68 11.10
C ALA A 95 -23.83 -4.06 10.70
N PHE A 96 -24.10 -4.27 9.41
CA PHE A 96 -25.39 -4.81 8.95
C PHE A 96 -25.64 -6.23 9.48
N GLY A 97 -24.59 -7.05 9.57
CA GLY A 97 -24.66 -8.39 10.14
C GLY A 97 -25.07 -8.36 11.61
N ARG A 98 -24.39 -7.55 12.43
CA ARG A 98 -24.72 -7.34 13.85
C ARG A 98 -26.16 -6.86 14.07
N MET A 99 -26.65 -6.00 13.19
CA MET A 99 -28.03 -5.50 13.26
C MET A 99 -29.07 -6.56 12.87
N GLY A 100 -28.73 -7.50 11.98
CA GLY A 100 -29.64 -8.55 11.54
C GLY A 100 -29.61 -9.81 12.37
N PHE A 101 -28.45 -10.12 12.94
CA PHE A 101 -28.16 -11.38 13.62
C PHE A 101 -27.38 -11.08 14.90
N PRO A 102 -28.00 -10.44 15.90
CA PRO A 102 -27.32 -9.98 17.11
C PRO A 102 -26.78 -11.13 17.97
N ASP A 103 -27.34 -12.33 17.83
CA ASP A 103 -26.92 -13.53 18.58
C ASP A 103 -25.60 -14.15 18.06
N TYR A 104 -25.10 -13.66 16.91
CA TYR A 104 -23.91 -14.20 16.26
C TYR A 104 -22.70 -13.37 16.67
N ASP A 105 -21.55 -14.02 16.87
CA ASP A 105 -20.31 -13.30 17.16
C ASP A 105 -19.65 -12.80 15.86
N TRP A 106 -20.07 -11.59 15.48
CA TRP A 106 -19.49 -10.80 14.39
C TRP A 106 -18.19 -10.09 14.77
N SER A 107 -17.57 -10.42 15.91
CA SER A 107 -16.19 -10.02 16.21
C SER A 107 -15.22 -10.88 15.37
N VAL A 108 -15.33 -10.75 14.05
CA VAL A 108 -14.40 -11.43 13.14
C VAL A 108 -13.00 -10.95 13.53
N PRO A 109 -12.09 -11.86 13.95
CA PRO A 109 -10.73 -11.48 14.28
C PRO A 109 -10.21 -10.70 13.08
N HIS A 110 -9.47 -9.62 13.34
CA HIS A 110 -8.85 -8.81 12.29
C HIS A 110 -7.79 -9.67 11.60
N THR A 111 -8.23 -10.61 10.79
CA THR A 111 -7.39 -11.49 10.00
C THR A 111 -6.88 -10.68 8.82
N ASN A 112 -5.69 -11.03 8.36
CA ASN A 112 -5.09 -10.42 7.17
C ASN A 112 -6.04 -10.49 5.97
N THR A 113 -6.84 -11.55 5.86
CA THR A 113 -7.87 -11.71 4.81
C THR A 113 -8.80 -10.51 4.73
N ILE A 114 -9.23 -9.95 5.87
CA ILE A 114 -10.10 -8.77 5.92
C ILE A 114 -9.37 -7.52 5.44
N ASN A 115 -8.13 -7.32 5.90
CA ASN A 115 -7.33 -6.15 5.52
C ASN A 115 -6.99 -6.12 4.02
N TYR A 116 -7.10 -7.26 3.32
CA TYR A 116 -6.86 -7.41 1.90
C TYR A 116 -8.12 -7.76 1.10
N LEU A 117 -9.30 -7.78 1.70
CA LEU A 117 -10.53 -8.20 1.03
C LEU A 117 -10.81 -7.33 -0.19
N SER A 118 -10.70 -6.00 -0.03
CA SER A 118 -10.91 -5.04 -1.12
C SER A 118 -9.92 -5.25 -2.26
N LYS A 119 -8.64 -5.54 -1.96
CA LYS A 119 -7.65 -5.93 -2.97
C LYS A 119 -8.07 -7.20 -3.71
N ILE A 120 -8.43 -8.26 -2.98
CA ILE A 120 -8.80 -9.55 -3.58
C ILE A 120 -9.99 -9.36 -4.52
N CYS A 121 -11.02 -8.64 -4.05
CA CYS A 121 -12.18 -8.32 -4.89
C CYS A 121 -11.77 -7.53 -6.13
N LEU A 122 -10.93 -6.49 -6.00
CA LEU A 122 -10.48 -5.68 -7.15
C LEU A 122 -9.64 -6.47 -8.16
N ILE A 123 -8.86 -7.46 -7.70
CA ILE A 123 -8.10 -8.34 -8.59
C ILE A 123 -9.04 -9.24 -9.38
N ASP A 124 -9.99 -9.88 -8.70
CA ASP A 124 -10.95 -10.79 -9.34
C ASP A 124 -11.91 -10.02 -10.27
N LEU A 125 -12.40 -8.86 -9.83
CA LEU A 125 -13.13 -7.91 -10.69
C LEU A 125 -12.28 -7.41 -11.86
N GLY A 126 -10.97 -7.24 -11.69
CA GLY A 126 -10.06 -6.87 -12.78
C GLY A 126 -9.87 -7.98 -13.82
N ALA A 127 -10.06 -9.24 -13.43
CA ALA A 127 -10.04 -10.38 -14.34
C ALA A 127 -11.34 -10.51 -15.14
N GLU A 128 -12.49 -10.24 -14.52
CA GLU A 128 -13.81 -10.40 -15.16
C GLU A 128 -14.31 -9.11 -15.83
N LYS A 129 -14.09 -7.95 -15.20
CA LYS A 129 -14.61 -6.62 -15.58
C LYS A 129 -13.50 -5.58 -15.56
N ARG A 130 -12.45 -5.88 -16.33
CA ARG A 130 -11.17 -5.15 -16.35
C ARG A 130 -11.32 -3.63 -16.41
N ASP A 131 -12.08 -3.11 -17.37
CA ASP A 131 -12.18 -1.66 -17.59
C ASP A 131 -12.89 -0.94 -16.44
N ALA A 132 -13.96 -1.55 -15.91
CA ALA A 132 -14.71 -1.01 -14.78
C ALA A 132 -13.87 -1.00 -13.49
N ALA A 133 -13.13 -2.09 -13.23
CA ALA A 133 -12.22 -2.19 -12.10
C ALA A 133 -11.08 -1.17 -12.22
N LEU A 134 -10.45 -1.06 -13.38
CA LEU A 134 -9.40 -0.08 -13.65
C LEU A 134 -9.90 1.35 -13.50
N ASN A 135 -11.07 1.70 -14.02
CA ASN A 135 -11.64 3.04 -13.87
C ASN A 135 -11.85 3.41 -12.38
N ALA A 136 -12.34 2.45 -11.59
CA ALA A 136 -12.51 2.64 -10.16
C ALA A 136 -11.17 2.82 -9.42
N ILE A 137 -10.14 2.04 -9.79
CA ILE A 137 -8.78 2.16 -9.25
C ILE A 137 -8.16 3.52 -9.62
N THR A 138 -8.22 3.92 -10.90
CA THR A 138 -7.73 5.23 -11.38
C THR A 138 -8.38 6.37 -10.61
N THR A 139 -9.68 6.29 -10.37
CA THR A 139 -10.40 7.33 -9.63
C THR A 139 -9.97 7.38 -8.17
N ALA A 140 -9.87 6.21 -7.53
CA ALA A 140 -9.62 6.13 -6.10
C ALA A 140 -8.16 6.40 -5.71
N PHE A 141 -7.21 6.06 -6.56
CA PHE A 141 -5.78 6.13 -6.22
C PHE A 141 -5.18 7.51 -6.51
N ARG A 142 -5.82 8.34 -7.32
CA ARG A 142 -5.29 9.64 -7.77
C ARG A 142 -4.96 10.60 -6.62
N GLU A 143 -5.93 10.91 -5.78
CA GLU A 143 -5.72 11.88 -4.68
C GLU A 143 -4.73 11.38 -3.61
N PRO A 144 -4.80 10.11 -3.15
CA PRO A 144 -3.74 9.53 -2.32
C PRO A 144 -2.36 9.62 -2.97
N ALA A 145 -2.24 9.30 -4.27
CA ALA A 145 -0.97 9.34 -4.98
C ALA A 145 -0.43 10.77 -5.09
N ARG A 146 -1.29 11.74 -5.37
CA ARG A 146 -0.94 13.16 -5.41
C ARG A 146 -0.43 13.64 -4.05
N THR A 147 -1.13 13.24 -2.99
CA THR A 147 -0.71 13.56 -1.62
C THR A 147 0.66 12.97 -1.32
N ASP A 148 0.85 11.67 -1.59
CA ASP A 148 2.15 11.00 -1.41
C ASP A 148 3.26 11.66 -2.25
N PHE A 149 2.97 12.03 -3.49
CA PHE A 149 3.90 12.67 -4.43
C PHE A 149 4.33 14.07 -3.98
N SER A 150 3.39 14.85 -3.43
CA SER A 150 3.64 16.22 -2.96
C SER A 150 4.70 16.32 -1.86
N TYR A 151 4.96 15.22 -1.15
CA TYR A 151 5.99 15.15 -0.12
C TYR A 151 7.37 14.74 -0.67
N THR A 152 7.52 14.56 -1.98
CA THR A 152 8.77 14.09 -2.59
C THR A 152 9.46 15.19 -3.38
N ASN A 153 10.80 15.09 -3.49
CA ASN A 153 11.60 16.02 -4.29
C ASN A 153 11.23 15.96 -5.78
N TYR A 154 10.64 14.85 -6.25
CA TYR A 154 10.16 14.68 -7.62
C TYR A 154 9.13 15.72 -8.04
N ALA A 155 8.30 16.21 -7.10
CA ALA A 155 7.22 17.15 -7.39
C ALA A 155 7.69 18.51 -7.92
N SER A 156 8.97 18.84 -7.77
CA SER A 156 9.57 20.07 -8.31
C SER A 156 9.97 19.97 -9.79
N VAL A 157 10.10 18.75 -10.33
CA VAL A 157 10.65 18.50 -11.67
C VAL A 157 9.70 17.74 -12.57
N ILE A 158 8.84 16.88 -12.00
CA ILE A 158 7.96 16.00 -12.76
C ILE A 158 6.51 16.43 -12.56
N GLU A 159 5.79 16.62 -13.66
CA GLU A 159 4.35 16.85 -13.63
C GLU A 159 3.61 15.60 -13.13
N PHE A 160 2.78 15.77 -12.10
CA PHE A 160 2.07 14.66 -11.45
C PHE A 160 1.18 13.88 -12.44
N GLU A 161 0.50 14.58 -13.35
CA GLU A 161 -0.46 13.97 -14.27
C GLU A 161 0.21 13.03 -15.27
N ASP A 162 1.36 13.42 -15.81
CA ASP A 162 2.13 12.59 -16.74
C ASP A 162 2.66 11.32 -16.05
N LEU A 163 3.24 11.50 -14.87
CA LEU A 163 3.70 10.39 -14.03
C LEU A 163 2.56 9.44 -13.65
N TYR A 164 1.42 9.99 -13.25
CA TYR A 164 0.24 9.21 -12.87
C TYR A 164 -0.31 8.43 -14.06
N GLN A 165 -0.44 9.06 -15.23
CA GLN A 165 -0.88 8.40 -16.46
C GLN A 165 0.06 7.26 -16.86
N GLU A 166 1.38 7.50 -16.86
CA GLU A 166 2.34 6.45 -17.20
C GLU A 166 2.30 5.29 -16.19
N THR A 167 2.15 5.61 -14.90
CA THR A 167 2.00 4.61 -13.84
C THR A 167 0.75 3.76 -14.07
N MET A 168 -0.38 4.38 -14.41
CA MET A 168 -1.62 3.65 -14.69
C MET A 168 -1.47 2.74 -15.91
N ILE A 169 -0.83 3.20 -16.99
CA ILE A 169 -0.51 2.36 -18.16
C ILE A 169 0.33 1.14 -17.75
N GLU A 170 1.34 1.35 -16.91
CA GLU A 170 2.20 0.27 -16.42
C GLU A 170 1.44 -0.70 -15.49
N LEU A 171 0.55 -0.18 -14.63
CA LEU A 171 -0.34 -1.00 -13.81
C LEU A 171 -1.26 -1.86 -14.69
N VAL A 172 -1.80 -1.32 -15.78
CA VAL A 172 -2.60 -2.11 -16.73
C VAL A 172 -1.77 -3.23 -17.34
N LYS A 173 -0.52 -2.97 -17.76
CA LYS A 173 0.37 -4.00 -18.33
C LYS A 173 0.73 -5.07 -17.30
N LYS A 174 0.94 -4.67 -16.05
CA LYS A 174 1.38 -5.53 -14.94
C LYS A 174 0.27 -5.74 -13.91
N PHE A 175 -0.97 -5.85 -14.36
CA PHE A 175 -2.09 -5.99 -13.44
C PHE A 175 -1.91 -7.25 -12.58
N PRO A 176 -2.03 -7.15 -11.24
CA PRO A 176 -1.78 -8.27 -10.36
C PRO A 176 -2.75 -9.42 -10.63
N ARG A 177 -2.24 -10.65 -10.48
CA ARG A 177 -3.02 -11.88 -10.67
C ARG A 177 -3.34 -12.52 -9.33
N LYS A 178 -4.41 -13.30 -9.28
CA LYS A 178 -4.90 -13.99 -8.07
C LYS A 178 -3.86 -14.95 -7.49
N GLU A 179 -3.05 -15.60 -8.33
CA GLU A 179 -2.02 -16.55 -7.90
C GLU A 179 -0.84 -15.85 -7.22
N ASN A 180 -0.63 -14.56 -7.55
CA ASN A 180 0.34 -13.75 -6.85
C ASN A 180 -0.29 -13.30 -5.54
N LYS A 181 -0.11 -14.11 -4.50
CA LYS A 181 -0.40 -13.75 -3.11
C LYS A 181 0.51 -12.59 -2.70
N HIS A 182 0.21 -11.39 -3.18
CA HIS A 182 0.81 -10.16 -2.71
C HIS A 182 0.31 -9.96 -1.28
N SER A 183 1.20 -9.83 -0.31
CA SER A 183 0.79 -9.50 1.06
C SER A 183 0.46 -8.04 1.25
N ALA A 184 0.74 -7.18 0.28
CA ALA A 184 0.46 -5.76 0.41
C ALA A 184 -0.94 -5.42 -0.10
N ARG A 185 -1.44 -4.26 0.33
CA ARG A 185 -2.64 -3.62 -0.24
C ARG A 185 -2.40 -3.29 -1.72
N PHE A 186 -3.47 -3.23 -2.51
CA PHE A 186 -3.36 -2.94 -3.94
C PHE A 186 -2.70 -1.56 -4.17
N TYR A 187 -3.09 -0.58 -3.37
CA TYR A 187 -2.49 0.75 -3.44
C TYR A 187 -0.98 0.74 -3.18
N GLN A 188 -0.49 -0.14 -2.31
CA GLN A 188 0.95 -0.26 -2.06
C GLN A 188 1.69 -0.82 -3.28
N TYR A 189 1.12 -1.83 -3.94
CA TYR A 189 1.64 -2.33 -5.21
C TYR A 189 1.68 -1.23 -6.28
N PHE A 190 0.61 -0.43 -6.38
CA PHE A 190 0.57 0.76 -7.24
C PHE A 190 1.68 1.76 -6.89
N LYS A 191 1.90 2.07 -5.60
CA LYS A 191 2.97 2.99 -5.15
C LYS A 191 4.36 2.52 -5.57
N THR A 192 4.61 1.21 -5.55
CA THR A 192 5.89 0.67 -6.03
C THR A 192 6.10 1.01 -7.51
N ILE A 193 5.08 0.85 -8.35
CA ILE A 193 5.16 1.24 -9.76
C ILE A 193 5.34 2.76 -9.88
N PHE A 194 4.53 3.52 -9.16
CA PHE A 194 4.51 4.98 -9.20
C PHE A 194 5.87 5.60 -8.87
N PHE A 195 6.50 5.19 -7.77
CA PHE A 195 7.78 5.76 -7.36
C PHE A 195 8.97 5.24 -8.15
N ASN A 196 8.89 4.02 -8.70
CA ASN A 196 9.91 3.57 -9.66
C ASN A 196 9.87 4.44 -10.93
N LYS A 197 8.67 4.76 -11.43
CA LYS A 197 8.50 5.66 -12.57
C LYS A 197 8.98 7.09 -12.27
N ALA A 198 8.67 7.60 -11.07
CA ALA A 198 9.14 8.92 -10.65
C ALA A 198 10.68 8.97 -10.62
N ALA A 199 11.32 7.93 -10.06
CA ALA A 199 12.77 7.82 -10.03
C ALA A 199 13.38 7.70 -11.44
N ASP A 200 12.77 6.92 -12.33
CA ASP A 200 13.22 6.77 -13.72
C ASP A 200 13.15 8.12 -14.47
N ALA A 201 12.02 8.83 -14.36
CA ALA A 201 11.83 10.15 -14.97
C ALA A 201 12.82 11.18 -14.44
N TRP A 202 13.03 11.22 -13.12
CA TRP A 202 13.99 12.11 -12.48
C TRP A 202 15.42 11.85 -12.97
N ASN A 203 15.81 10.58 -13.05
CA ASN A 203 17.11 10.19 -13.55
C ASN A 203 17.28 10.49 -15.05
N SER A 204 16.20 10.40 -15.83
CA SER A 204 16.22 10.74 -17.25
C SER A 204 16.36 12.24 -17.48
N ASP A 205 15.74 13.07 -16.65
CA ASP A 205 15.87 14.52 -16.70
C ASP A 205 17.30 14.95 -16.34
N GLN A 206 17.85 14.41 -15.25
CA GLN A 206 19.24 14.65 -14.82
C GLN A 206 20.29 14.17 -15.83
N ARG A 207 19.96 13.16 -16.64
CA ARG A 207 20.85 12.59 -17.66
C ARG A 207 20.60 13.14 -19.05
N SER A 208 19.54 13.92 -19.26
CA SER A 208 19.29 14.51 -20.56
C SER A 208 20.45 15.46 -20.84
N PRO A 209 21.30 15.16 -21.84
CA PRO A 209 22.33 16.10 -22.23
C PRO A 209 21.61 17.36 -22.67
N GLU A 210 21.94 18.46 -22.01
CA GLU A 210 21.58 19.84 -22.35
C GLU A 210 20.77 19.98 -23.64
N SER A 211 19.46 20.21 -23.51
CA SER A 211 18.65 20.76 -24.60
C SER A 211 19.30 22.07 -25.10
N PRO A 212 19.13 22.49 -26.38
CA PRO A 212 19.95 23.47 -27.14
C PRO A 212 20.09 24.90 -26.61
N ILE A 213 19.80 25.15 -25.34
CA ILE A 213 19.97 26.42 -24.63
C ILE A 213 21.38 26.51 -24.01
N ALA A 214 22.13 25.40 -23.94
CA ALA A 214 23.51 25.40 -23.44
C ALA A 214 24.53 26.09 -24.36
N GLU A 215 24.14 26.58 -25.54
CA GLU A 215 24.97 27.53 -26.31
C GLU A 215 24.85 28.99 -25.82
N LEU A 216 23.94 29.33 -24.89
CA LEU A 216 23.71 30.73 -24.50
C LEU A 216 24.09 31.12 -23.07
N ASN A 217 24.37 30.20 -22.15
CA ASN A 217 24.70 30.58 -20.77
C ASN A 217 25.93 29.85 -20.22
N GLN A 218 27.05 29.97 -20.93
CA GLN A 218 28.34 30.05 -20.26
C GLN A 218 28.42 31.40 -19.53
N ASN A 219 27.95 31.49 -18.28
CA ASN A 219 28.40 32.49 -17.31
C ASN A 219 27.86 32.19 -15.89
N GLY A 220 28.67 31.45 -15.12
CA GLY A 220 29.02 31.81 -13.74
C GLY A 220 27.94 31.78 -12.65
N ASN A 221 27.78 30.62 -12.00
CA ASN A 221 27.74 30.40 -10.54
C ASN A 221 26.85 29.20 -10.20
N PHE A 222 27.45 28.01 -10.13
CA PHE A 222 26.75 26.76 -9.83
C PHE A 222 27.30 26.08 -8.55
N GLU A 223 27.73 26.87 -7.56
CA GLU A 223 28.28 26.38 -6.29
C GLU A 223 27.46 26.77 -5.05
N LYS A 224 26.29 27.40 -5.21
CA LYS A 224 25.51 27.92 -4.08
C LYS A 224 24.14 27.25 -3.83
N GLU A 225 23.66 26.39 -4.71
CA GLU A 225 22.34 25.73 -4.58
C GLU A 225 22.39 24.31 -3.99
N LEU A 226 23.57 23.77 -3.68
CA LEU A 226 23.69 22.40 -3.14
C LEU A 226 23.48 22.27 -1.62
N LYS A 227 23.03 23.34 -0.93
CA LYS A 227 22.90 23.36 0.55
C LYS A 227 21.46 23.38 1.07
N GLU A 228 20.43 23.35 0.22
CA GLU A 228 19.04 23.50 0.67
C GLU A 228 18.13 22.27 0.45
N THR A 229 18.64 21.15 -0.06
CA THR A 229 17.85 19.90 -0.26
C THR A 229 18.01 18.86 0.85
N GLU A 230 18.02 19.29 2.13
CA GLU A 230 18.21 18.42 3.31
C GLU A 230 16.90 18.09 4.07
N GLU A 231 15.77 17.94 3.38
CA GLU A 231 14.58 17.27 3.95
C GLU A 231 14.22 16.04 3.12
N ILE A 232 14.81 14.90 3.50
CA ILE A 232 14.52 13.58 2.95
C ILE A 232 13.17 13.11 3.49
N CYS A 233 12.23 12.81 2.59
CA CYS A 233 10.88 12.35 2.91
C CYS A 233 10.89 11.02 3.70
N HIS A 234 10.52 11.08 4.97
CA HIS A 234 10.45 9.93 5.86
C HIS A 234 9.08 9.21 5.78
N ASN A 235 9.04 8.05 5.11
CA ASN A 235 8.03 7.03 5.42
C ASN A 235 8.67 5.65 5.57
N THR A 236 9.43 5.50 6.66
CA THR A 236 10.09 4.26 7.07
C THR A 236 9.15 3.06 7.12
N GLU A 237 7.86 3.28 7.43
CA GLU A 237 6.86 2.22 7.48
C GLU A 237 6.49 1.71 6.08
N ALA A 238 6.26 2.60 5.11
CA ALA A 238 5.97 2.19 3.73
C ALA A 238 7.11 1.38 3.09
N THR A 239 8.36 1.72 3.39
CA THR A 239 9.50 0.93 2.90
C THR A 239 9.66 -0.39 3.65
N LEU A 240 9.42 -0.43 4.96
CA LEU A 240 9.40 -1.67 5.73
C LEU A 240 8.35 -2.63 5.16
N ASP A 241 7.16 -2.14 4.82
CA ASP A 241 6.11 -2.93 4.18
C ASP A 241 6.53 -3.46 2.81
N ASN A 242 7.22 -2.64 2.00
CA ASN A 242 7.80 -3.09 0.73
C ASN A 242 8.86 -4.18 0.91
N MET A 243 9.69 -4.11 1.97
CA MET A 243 10.63 -5.20 2.28
C MET A 243 9.91 -6.47 2.71
N VAL A 244 8.86 -6.34 3.53
CA VAL A 244 8.00 -7.46 3.93
C VAL A 244 7.38 -8.14 2.71
N GLU A 245 6.96 -7.35 1.72
CA GLU A 245 6.41 -7.87 0.47
C GLU A 245 7.48 -8.53 -0.42
N LEU A 246 8.58 -7.82 -0.70
CA LEU A 246 9.62 -8.27 -1.64
C LEU A 246 10.30 -9.57 -1.19
N TYR A 247 10.33 -9.82 0.14
CA TYR A 247 10.87 -11.04 0.73
C TYR A 247 9.82 -12.03 1.23
N ARG A 248 8.53 -11.79 0.96
CA ARG A 248 7.41 -12.64 1.41
C ARG A 248 7.45 -12.99 2.91
N LEU A 249 7.85 -12.04 3.74
CA LEU A 249 8.13 -12.28 5.15
C LEU A 249 6.87 -12.64 5.95
N HIS A 250 5.71 -12.21 5.46
CA HIS A 250 4.41 -12.58 6.00
C HIS A 250 4.13 -14.09 5.93
N GLU A 251 4.66 -14.82 4.93
CA GLU A 251 4.52 -16.28 4.84
C GLU A 251 5.35 -16.99 5.91
N LEU A 252 6.39 -16.33 6.43
CA LEU A 252 7.34 -16.91 7.39
C LEU A 252 7.02 -16.54 8.84
N PHE A 253 6.54 -15.33 9.10
CA PHE A 253 6.39 -14.80 10.45
C PHE A 253 4.97 -14.33 10.78
N GLY A 254 4.05 -14.31 9.81
CA GLY A 254 2.77 -13.60 9.95
C GLY A 254 2.95 -12.07 9.87
N VAL A 255 1.88 -11.35 9.51
CA VAL A 255 1.96 -9.92 9.15
C VAL A 255 2.35 -9.02 10.34
N GLU A 256 1.79 -9.26 11.53
CA GLU A 256 2.07 -8.43 12.72
C GLU A 256 3.52 -8.57 13.22
N ASP A 257 4.08 -9.77 13.13
CA ASP A 257 5.46 -10.03 13.52
C ASP A 257 6.46 -9.76 12.41
N SER A 258 6.04 -9.56 11.15
CA SER A 258 6.95 -9.31 10.02
C SER A 258 7.77 -8.03 10.20
N VAL A 259 7.14 -6.91 10.55
CA VAL A 259 7.83 -5.62 10.77
C VAL A 259 8.75 -5.70 11.99
N ARG A 260 8.30 -6.32 13.08
CA ARG A 260 9.12 -6.55 14.29
C ARG A 260 10.32 -7.44 13.98
N SER A 261 10.12 -8.47 13.18
CA SER A 261 11.16 -9.40 12.74
C SER A 261 12.17 -8.70 11.85
N VAL A 262 11.74 -7.90 10.86
CA VAL A 262 12.63 -7.09 10.02
C VAL A 262 13.48 -6.16 10.89
N ARG A 263 12.87 -5.45 11.86
CA ARG A 263 13.63 -4.58 12.80
C ARG A 263 14.65 -5.38 13.62
N LYS A 264 14.28 -6.56 14.12
CA LYS A 264 15.19 -7.45 14.86
C LYS A 264 16.36 -7.93 13.99
N MET A 265 16.10 -8.21 12.72
CA MET A 265 17.11 -8.65 11.76
C MET A 265 18.02 -7.53 11.28
N LEU A 266 17.48 -6.33 11.03
CA LEU A 266 18.32 -5.16 10.77
C LEU A 266 19.28 -4.90 11.94
N LYS A 267 18.83 -5.13 13.19
CA LYS A 267 19.68 -5.05 14.38
C LYS A 267 20.74 -6.17 14.48
N SER A 268 20.53 -7.34 13.87
CA SER A 268 21.53 -8.41 13.85
C SER A 268 22.56 -8.27 12.72
N LEU A 269 22.31 -7.41 11.73
CA LEU A 269 23.31 -7.07 10.72
C LEU A 269 24.46 -6.24 11.31
N GLU A 270 25.63 -6.40 10.69
CA GLU A 270 26.80 -5.54 10.89
C GLU A 270 26.40 -4.05 10.70
N PRO A 271 26.94 -3.12 11.51
CA PRO A 271 26.58 -1.70 11.45
C PRO A 271 26.60 -1.11 10.03
N ARG A 272 27.62 -1.46 9.24
CA ARG A 272 27.74 -0.99 7.85
C ARG A 272 26.60 -1.48 6.96
N CYS A 273 26.24 -2.75 7.07
CA CYS A 273 25.12 -3.30 6.31
C CYS A 273 23.78 -2.75 6.74
N ARG A 274 23.60 -2.51 8.04
CA ARG A 274 22.43 -1.83 8.57
C ARG A 274 22.32 -0.42 7.99
N ALA A 275 23.40 0.35 8.00
CA ALA A 275 23.43 1.70 7.45
C ALA A 275 23.09 1.72 5.95
N ILE A 276 23.70 0.84 5.14
CA ILE A 276 23.38 0.74 3.70
C ILE A 276 21.90 0.43 3.47
N ILE A 277 21.34 -0.53 4.21
CA ILE A 277 19.94 -0.93 4.00
C ILE A 277 18.98 0.17 4.47
N THR A 278 19.27 0.81 5.60
CA THR A 278 18.51 1.95 6.09
C THR A 278 18.56 3.12 5.12
N LEU A 279 19.76 3.62 4.80
CA LEU A 279 19.94 4.77 3.93
C LEU A 279 19.35 4.53 2.54
N TYR A 280 19.64 3.38 1.92
CA TYR A 280 19.21 3.11 0.55
C TYR A 280 17.71 2.87 0.43
N TYR A 281 17.15 1.99 1.27
CA TYR A 281 15.77 1.59 1.12
C TYR A 281 14.85 2.45 1.98
N LEU A 282 15.16 2.67 3.26
CA LEU A 282 14.26 3.40 4.16
C LEU A 282 14.32 4.91 3.94
N GLU A 283 15.48 5.45 3.53
CA GLU A 283 15.69 6.89 3.34
C GLU A 283 15.88 7.28 1.86
N GLY A 284 15.86 6.31 0.93
CA GLY A 284 15.93 6.60 -0.51
C GLY A 284 17.26 7.17 -1.00
N ALA A 285 18.35 7.01 -0.24
CA ALA A 285 19.66 7.54 -0.61
C ALA A 285 20.16 6.94 -1.93
N SER A 286 20.70 7.79 -2.81
CA SER A 286 21.36 7.37 -4.04
C SER A 286 22.71 6.67 -3.78
N TYR A 287 23.28 6.00 -4.79
CA TYR A 287 24.60 5.38 -4.64
C TYR A 287 25.71 6.40 -4.38
N LYS A 288 25.60 7.62 -4.92
CA LYS A 288 26.54 8.71 -4.66
C LYS A 288 26.48 9.16 -3.20
N GLN A 289 25.28 9.38 -2.68
CA GLN A 289 25.09 9.73 -1.27
C GLN A 289 25.55 8.62 -0.33
N LEU A 290 25.30 7.34 -0.67
CA LEU A 290 25.84 6.23 0.10
C LEU A 290 27.38 6.20 0.10
N ALA A 291 28.00 6.45 -1.05
CA ALA A 291 29.46 6.53 -1.19
C ALA A 291 30.03 7.64 -0.29
N GLU A 292 29.41 8.82 -0.29
CA GLU A 292 29.81 9.96 0.51
C GLU A 292 29.58 9.74 2.01
N VAL A 293 28.37 9.35 2.42
CA VAL A 293 28.01 9.17 3.85
C VAL A 293 28.78 8.03 4.50
N LEU A 294 29.07 6.96 3.76
CA LEU A 294 29.76 5.78 4.29
C LEU A 294 31.26 5.75 3.97
N ASP A 295 31.79 6.85 3.44
CA ASP A 295 33.19 7.00 3.01
C ASP A 295 33.69 5.77 2.24
N MET A 296 33.00 5.47 1.13
CA MET A 296 33.29 4.29 0.32
C MET A 296 33.28 4.60 -1.17
N ASP A 297 34.09 3.86 -1.92
CA ASP A 297 34.16 4.01 -3.37
C ASP A 297 32.79 3.76 -4.04
N LEU A 298 32.41 4.61 -4.99
CA LEU A 298 31.11 4.55 -5.66
C LEU A 298 30.87 3.20 -6.36
N LEU A 299 31.91 2.62 -6.96
CA LEU A 299 31.81 1.32 -7.65
C LEU A 299 31.62 0.17 -6.64
N SER A 300 32.09 0.36 -5.41
CA SER A 300 31.94 -0.62 -4.31
C SER A 300 30.55 -0.64 -3.67
N VAL A 301 29.74 0.42 -3.82
CA VAL A 301 28.41 0.55 -3.19
C VAL A 301 27.47 -0.58 -3.64
N GLY A 302 27.38 -0.83 -4.95
CA GLY A 302 26.47 -1.86 -5.49
C GLY A 302 26.81 -3.27 -5.02
N THR A 303 28.10 -3.63 -5.02
CA THR A 303 28.56 -4.95 -4.56
C THR A 303 28.39 -5.12 -3.05
N THR A 304 28.67 -4.08 -2.26
CA THR A 304 28.48 -4.09 -0.80
C THR A 304 27.00 -4.20 -0.44
N LYS A 305 26.12 -3.45 -1.12
CA LYS A 305 24.66 -3.56 -0.98
C LYS A 305 24.20 -5.00 -1.24
N ALA A 306 24.66 -5.62 -2.33
CA ALA A 306 24.29 -7.00 -2.65
C ALA A 306 24.72 -7.99 -1.56
N ARG A 307 25.93 -7.84 -1.00
CA ARG A 307 26.40 -8.65 0.13
C ARG A 307 25.55 -8.45 1.38
N CYS A 308 25.25 -7.21 1.74
CA CYS A 308 24.40 -6.89 2.89
C CYS A 308 22.99 -7.47 2.75
N MET A 309 22.42 -7.41 1.55
CA MET A 309 21.14 -8.06 1.26
C MET A 309 21.21 -9.58 1.37
N LYS A 310 22.33 -10.20 0.95
CA LYS A 310 22.55 -11.63 1.14
C LYS A 310 22.62 -12.00 2.63
N SER A 311 23.32 -11.21 3.44
CA SER A 311 23.38 -11.40 4.89
C SER A 311 22.00 -11.26 5.54
N LEU A 312 21.20 -10.28 5.11
CA LEU A 312 19.83 -10.12 5.58
C LEU A 312 18.97 -11.35 5.24
N ARG A 313 19.08 -11.89 4.01
CA ARG A 313 18.41 -13.13 3.58
C ARG A 313 18.83 -14.35 4.41
N GLN A 314 20.11 -14.46 4.75
CA GLN A 314 20.60 -15.54 5.60
C GLN A 314 20.05 -15.42 7.03
N ALA A 315 19.99 -14.20 7.57
CA ALA A 315 19.35 -13.95 8.86
C ALA A 315 17.87 -14.38 8.85
N PHE A 316 17.12 -14.09 7.77
CA PHE A 316 15.75 -14.56 7.59
C PHE A 316 15.66 -16.10 7.63
N GLN A 317 16.60 -16.81 7.00
CA GLN A 317 16.60 -18.28 6.97
C GLN A 317 16.95 -18.93 8.31
N GLN A 318 17.79 -18.28 9.13
CA GLN A 318 18.17 -18.82 10.45
C GLN A 318 17.03 -18.82 11.45
N ILE A 319 16.11 -17.85 11.38
CA ILE A 319 14.94 -17.78 12.27
C ILE A 319 13.88 -18.85 11.90
N LYS A 320 13.95 -19.40 10.68
CA LYS A 320 13.03 -20.47 10.24
C LYS A 320 13.34 -21.83 10.90
N LYS A 321 14.52 -22.01 11.49
CA LYS A 321 14.95 -23.26 12.14
C LYS A 321 14.72 -23.18 13.64
#